data_AF-A0A346S339-F1
#
_entry.id   AF-A0A346S339-F1
#
_cell.length_a   1.000
_cell.length_b   1.000
_cell.length_c   1.000
_cell.angle_alpha   90.00
_cell.angle_beta   90.00
_cell.angle_gamma   90.00
#
_symmetry.space_group_name_H-M   'P 1'
#
loop_
_entity.id
_entity.type
_entity.pdbx_description
1 polymer ?
#
loop_
_entity_poly.entity_id
_entity_poly.type
_entity_poly.pdbx_seq_one_letter_code
_entity_poly.pdbx_strand_id
1 'polypeptide(L)'
;MFNWSRWLAFAVLALVGYLAIQNGWLDFIADRAQVASYLHSHGVEGLLAITLAGAIFTGIGAPRQLLAFVLGFALGGISGTLVSTLAATIGATGCFFTARWLLRTSLTRRFSRRMRQFDELFQEQTLLKVLMVRLLPVGSNLATNLVAGCSGIRFLPFLAGSTLGYLPQMLVFALAGAGIGTADEYQLTLSVALFILASMLGALLYHNQRARTLANSVSDHP
;
A
#
# COMPACT_ATOMS: atom_id res chain seq x y z
N MET A 1 29.88 -10.54 -11.84
CA MET A 1 29.42 -9.91 -13.10
C MET A 1 28.47 -8.78 -12.74
N PHE A 2 28.85 -7.54 -13.05
CA PHE A 2 28.12 -6.33 -12.68
C PHE A 2 26.95 -6.15 -13.65
N ASN A 3 25.74 -6.49 -13.22
CA ASN A 3 24.56 -6.53 -14.10
C ASN A 3 24.04 -5.11 -14.39
N TRP A 4 24.64 -4.45 -15.37
CA TRP A 4 24.34 -3.08 -15.83
C TRP A 4 22.85 -2.87 -16.18
N SER A 5 22.19 -3.90 -16.73
CA SER A 5 20.76 -3.93 -17.01
C SER A 5 19.88 -3.61 -15.78
N ARG A 6 20.31 -3.98 -14.57
CA ARG A 6 19.55 -3.75 -13.33
C ARG A 6 19.58 -2.29 -12.89
N TRP A 7 20.73 -1.65 -13.07
CA TRP A 7 20.90 -0.22 -12.79
C TRP A 7 20.20 0.63 -13.83
N LEU A 8 20.17 0.19 -15.09
CA LEU A 8 19.36 0.82 -16.14
C LEU A 8 17.86 0.73 -15.84
N ALA A 9 17.34 -0.44 -15.45
CA ALA A 9 15.93 -0.57 -15.09
C ALA A 9 15.55 0.29 -13.87
N PHE A 10 16.44 0.38 -12.88
CA PHE A 10 16.25 1.25 -11.71
C PHE A 10 16.33 2.73 -12.09
N ALA A 11 17.30 3.12 -12.91
CA ALA A 11 17.42 4.48 -13.42
C ALA A 11 16.20 4.85 -14.27
N VAL A 12 15.67 3.93 -15.08
CA VAL A 12 14.45 4.15 -15.87
C VAL A 12 13.22 4.26 -14.98
N LEU A 13 13.02 3.37 -14.00
CA LEU A 13 11.89 3.47 -13.06
C LEU A 13 11.96 4.73 -12.19
N ALA A 14 13.15 5.09 -11.70
CA ALA A 14 13.39 6.30 -10.93
C ALA A 14 13.24 7.55 -11.79
N LEU A 15 13.70 7.52 -13.05
CA LEU A 15 13.56 8.61 -14.01
C LEU A 15 12.11 8.79 -14.43
N VAL A 16 11.37 7.72 -14.71
CA VAL A 16 9.93 7.78 -15.01
C VAL A 16 9.15 8.32 -13.82
N GLY A 17 9.46 7.87 -12.60
CA GLY A 17 8.86 8.41 -11.37
C GLY A 17 9.22 9.89 -11.15
N TYR A 18 10.48 10.27 -11.38
CA TYR A 18 10.96 11.65 -11.24
C TYR A 18 10.34 12.59 -12.29
N LEU A 19 10.27 12.14 -13.54
CA LEU A 19 9.62 12.87 -14.64
C LEU A 19 8.11 13.01 -14.40
N ALA A 20 7.46 11.98 -13.85
CA ALA A 20 6.04 12.08 -13.46
C ALA A 20 5.82 13.14 -12.38
N ILE A 21 6.70 13.22 -11.37
CA ILE A 21 6.61 14.26 -10.33
C ILE A 21 6.87 15.66 -10.92
N GLN A 22 7.87 15.80 -11.79
CA GLN A 22 8.22 17.07 -12.46
C GLN A 22 7.12 17.58 -13.41
N ASN A 23 6.39 16.69 -14.07
CA ASN A 23 5.34 17.05 -15.04
C ASN A 23 3.98 17.40 -14.38
N GLY A 24 3.96 17.69 -13.06
CA GLY A 24 2.71 18.05 -12.38
C GLY A 24 1.70 16.90 -12.32
N TRP A 25 2.15 15.64 -12.39
CA TRP A 25 1.24 14.49 -12.34
C TRP A 25 0.53 14.37 -10.99
N LEU A 26 1.17 14.88 -9.93
CA LEU A 26 0.55 15.07 -8.62
C LEU A 26 -0.56 16.10 -8.66
N ASP A 27 -0.39 17.19 -9.42
CA ASP A 27 -1.41 18.22 -9.60
C ASP A 27 -2.57 17.71 -10.47
N PHE A 28 -2.28 16.87 -11.48
CA PHE A 28 -3.31 16.17 -12.26
C PHE A 28 -4.12 15.18 -11.41
N ILE A 29 -3.47 14.38 -10.55
CA ILE A 29 -4.16 13.50 -9.60
C ILE A 29 -4.89 14.30 -8.52
N ALA A 30 -4.30 15.40 -8.04
CA ALA A 30 -4.92 16.26 -7.03
C ALA A 30 -6.14 16.99 -7.61
N ASP A 31 -6.11 17.33 -8.90
CA ASP A 31 -7.24 17.89 -9.63
C ASP A 31 -8.23 16.80 -10.04
N ARG A 32 -9.02 16.44 -9.04
CA ARG A 32 -10.15 15.51 -9.08
C ARG A 32 -11.09 15.68 -10.28
N ALA A 33 -11.27 16.89 -10.81
CA ALA A 33 -12.11 17.14 -11.98
C ALA A 33 -11.42 16.71 -13.29
N GLN A 34 -10.10 16.90 -13.39
CA GLN A 34 -9.32 16.47 -14.54
C GLN A 34 -9.26 14.94 -14.62
N VAL A 35 -9.04 14.25 -13.49
CA VAL A 35 -9.05 12.77 -13.44
C VAL A 35 -10.39 12.21 -13.91
N ALA A 36 -11.51 12.76 -13.41
CA ALA A 36 -12.85 12.33 -13.81
C ALA A 36 -13.10 12.57 -15.31
N SER A 37 -12.73 13.74 -15.83
CA SER A 37 -12.89 14.07 -17.26
C SER A 37 -12.02 13.20 -18.18
N TYR A 38 -10.81 12.83 -17.73
CA TYR A 38 -9.91 11.96 -18.46
C TYR A 38 -10.43 10.52 -18.53
N LEU A 39 -10.95 10.01 -17.41
CA LEU A 39 -11.63 8.71 -17.35
C LEU A 39 -12.89 8.67 -18.22
N HIS A 40 -13.67 9.74 -18.23
CA HIS A 40 -14.87 9.82 -19.06
C HIS A 40 -14.55 9.89 -20.56
N SER A 41 -13.43 10.51 -20.94
CA SER A 41 -13.03 10.67 -22.35
C SER A 41 -12.28 9.46 -22.92
N HIS A 42 -11.51 8.73 -22.10
CA HIS A 42 -10.64 7.64 -22.56
C HIS A 42 -11.09 6.23 -22.11
N GLY A 43 -12.13 6.11 -21.28
CA GLY A 43 -12.71 4.82 -20.88
C GLY A 43 -11.69 3.84 -20.28
N VAL A 44 -11.53 2.67 -20.90
CA VAL A 44 -10.66 1.58 -20.41
C VAL A 44 -9.18 1.92 -20.51
N GLU A 45 -8.76 2.63 -21.55
CA GLU A 45 -7.36 3.05 -21.72
C GLU A 45 -6.95 4.06 -20.64
N GLY A 46 -7.85 5.00 -20.33
CA GLY A 46 -7.66 5.95 -19.23
C GLY A 46 -7.54 5.25 -17.87
N LEU A 47 -8.36 4.23 -17.64
CA LEU A 47 -8.33 3.43 -16.41
C LEU A 47 -7.02 2.63 -16.27
N LEU A 48 -6.50 2.06 -17.36
CA LEU A 48 -5.20 1.39 -17.37
C LEU A 48 -4.06 2.36 -17.07
N ALA A 49 -4.03 3.52 -17.73
CA ALA A 49 -3.01 4.54 -17.54
C ALA A 49 -2.95 5.02 -16.07
N ILE A 50 -4.11 5.34 -15.50
CA ILE A 50 -4.23 5.79 -14.11
C ILE A 50 -3.83 4.68 -13.13
N THR A 51 -4.20 3.43 -13.40
CA THR A 51 -3.82 2.29 -12.54
C THR A 51 -2.31 2.10 -12.54
N LEU A 52 -1.66 2.13 -13.72
CA LEU A 52 -0.21 1.96 -13.84
C LEU A 52 0.54 3.09 -13.14
N ALA A 53 0.12 4.32 -13.36
CA ALA A 53 0.81 5.45 -12.78
C ALA A 53 0.51 5.59 -11.27
N GLY A 54 -0.68 5.17 -10.80
CA GLY A 54 -0.98 4.97 -9.38
C GLY A 54 -0.13 3.86 -8.74
N ALA A 55 0.20 2.81 -9.50
CA ALA A 55 1.12 1.77 -9.05
C ALA A 55 2.56 2.30 -8.89
N ILE A 56 3.01 3.17 -9.79
CA ILE A 56 4.30 3.86 -9.65
C ILE A 56 4.26 4.76 -8.41
N PHE A 57 3.22 5.57 -8.25
CA PHE A 57 3.02 6.48 -7.11
C PHE A 57 3.09 5.73 -5.76
N THR A 58 2.35 4.64 -5.62
CA THR A 58 2.40 3.82 -4.40
C THR A 58 3.71 3.04 -4.25
N GLY A 59 4.32 2.62 -5.37
CA GLY A 59 5.59 1.90 -5.41
C GLY A 59 6.79 2.73 -4.97
N ILE A 60 6.79 4.04 -5.21
CA ILE A 60 7.82 4.98 -4.71
C ILE A 60 7.59 5.41 -3.25
N GLY A 61 6.53 4.90 -2.61
CA GLY A 61 6.23 5.13 -1.21
C GLY A 61 5.28 6.28 -0.92
N ALA A 62 4.60 6.80 -1.95
CA ALA A 62 3.63 7.85 -1.76
C ALA A 62 2.35 7.33 -1.06
N PRO A 63 1.52 8.23 -0.48
CA PRO A 63 0.38 7.83 0.35
C PRO A 63 -0.72 7.16 -0.48
N ARG A 64 -0.88 5.83 -0.35
CA ARG A 64 -1.95 5.08 -1.03
C ARG A 64 -3.36 5.55 -0.70
N GLN A 65 -3.55 6.16 0.48
CA GLN A 65 -4.82 6.72 0.93
C GLN A 65 -5.26 7.87 0.04
N LEU A 66 -4.32 8.72 -0.40
CA LEU A 66 -4.59 9.81 -1.34
C LEU A 66 -5.06 9.25 -2.68
N LEU A 67 -4.39 8.21 -3.19
CA LEU A 67 -4.79 7.54 -4.42
C LEU A 67 -6.20 6.94 -4.32
N ALA A 68 -6.54 6.28 -3.21
CA ALA A 68 -7.87 5.74 -2.98
C ALA A 68 -8.94 6.84 -2.92
N PHE A 69 -8.65 7.96 -2.26
CA PHE A 69 -9.54 9.10 -2.17
C PHE A 69 -9.83 9.72 -3.56
N VAL A 70 -8.79 10.00 -4.34
CA VAL A 70 -8.94 10.58 -5.68
C VAL A 70 -9.72 9.64 -6.61
N LEU A 71 -9.40 8.35 -6.59
CA LEU A 71 -10.11 7.37 -7.42
C LEU A 71 -11.54 7.15 -6.96
N GLY A 72 -11.80 7.23 -5.65
CA GLY A 72 -13.16 7.22 -5.10
C GLY A 72 -13.97 8.42 -5.56
N PHE A 73 -13.38 9.61 -5.58
CA PHE A 73 -14.01 10.82 -6.10
C PHE A 73 -14.36 10.68 -7.59
N ALA A 74 -13.42 10.18 -8.40
CA ALA A 74 -13.57 10.14 -9.85
C ALA A 74 -14.44 8.96 -10.35
N LEU A 75 -14.40 7.81 -9.68
CA LEU A 75 -15.04 6.56 -10.15
C LEU A 75 -16.16 6.06 -9.23
N GLY A 76 -16.38 6.71 -8.09
CA GLY A 76 -17.27 6.25 -7.03
C GLY A 76 -16.58 5.29 -6.05
N GLY A 77 -17.23 5.04 -4.92
CA GLY A 77 -16.62 4.34 -3.80
C GLY A 77 -16.14 2.93 -4.12
N ILE A 78 -16.99 2.10 -4.73
CA ILE A 78 -16.68 0.68 -5.00
C ILE A 78 -15.62 0.57 -6.10
N SER A 79 -15.84 1.20 -7.26
CA SER A 79 -14.90 1.17 -8.38
C SER A 79 -13.56 1.80 -8.01
N GLY A 80 -13.58 2.94 -7.31
CA GLY A 80 -12.38 3.58 -6.77
C GLY A 80 -11.61 2.69 -5.80
N THR A 81 -12.31 1.92 -4.96
CA THR A 81 -11.68 0.92 -4.07
C THR A 81 -10.96 -0.17 -4.86
N LEU A 82 -11.61 -0.74 -5.86
CA LEU A 82 -11.05 -1.82 -6.66
C LEU A 82 -9.83 -1.35 -7.45
N VAL A 83 -9.95 -0.23 -8.17
CA VAL A 83 -8.87 0.32 -9.00
C VAL A 83 -7.69 0.76 -8.14
N SER A 84 -7.94 1.44 -7.03
CA SER A 84 -6.88 1.88 -6.11
C SER A 84 -6.19 0.71 -5.42
N THR A 85 -6.92 -0.34 -5.06
CA THR A 85 -6.36 -1.58 -4.50
C THR A 85 -5.49 -2.31 -5.52
N LEU A 86 -5.94 -2.40 -6.78
CA LEU A 86 -5.16 -2.97 -7.88
C LEU A 86 -3.86 -2.19 -8.10
N ALA A 87 -3.94 -0.86 -8.21
CA ALA A 87 -2.77 0.01 -8.34
C ALA A 87 -1.77 -0.20 -7.19
N ALA A 88 -2.24 -0.17 -5.93
CA ALA A 88 -1.40 -0.41 -4.76
C ALA A 88 -0.79 -1.82 -4.71
N THR A 89 -1.51 -2.83 -5.21
CA THR A 89 -1.04 -4.22 -5.28
C THR A 89 0.06 -4.36 -6.33
N ILE A 90 -0.10 -3.74 -7.50
CA ILE A 90 0.92 -3.70 -8.56
C ILE A 90 2.16 -2.95 -8.07
N GLY A 91 1.97 -1.79 -7.41
CA GLY A 91 3.06 -1.01 -6.83
C GLY A 91 3.84 -1.79 -5.76
N ALA A 92 3.12 -2.48 -4.86
CA ALA A 92 3.73 -3.32 -3.84
C ALA A 92 4.50 -4.51 -4.44
N THR A 93 3.97 -5.11 -5.50
CA THR A 93 4.62 -6.19 -6.26
C THR A 93 5.92 -5.70 -6.89
N GLY A 94 5.88 -4.57 -7.60
CA GLY A 94 7.06 -3.97 -8.22
C GLY A 94 8.13 -3.62 -7.18
N CYS A 95 7.73 -3.05 -6.04
CA CYS A 95 8.63 -2.75 -4.93
C CYS A 95 9.27 -4.02 -4.35
N PHE A 96 8.47 -5.08 -4.12
CA PHE A 96 8.92 -6.35 -3.56
C PHE A 96 9.92 -7.08 -4.48
N PHE A 97 9.68 -7.11 -5.78
CA PHE A 97 10.61 -7.72 -6.74
C PHE A 97 11.88 -6.90 -6.93
N THR A 98 11.75 -5.57 -7.00
CA THR A 98 12.89 -4.65 -7.01
C THR A 98 13.77 -4.90 -5.79
N ALA A 99 13.16 -5.02 -4.61
CA ALA A 99 13.87 -5.34 -3.38
C ALA A 99 14.55 -6.71 -3.40
N ARG A 100 13.84 -7.75 -3.85
CA ARG A 100 14.36 -9.13 -3.89
C ARG A 100 15.54 -9.30 -4.81
N TRP A 101 15.49 -8.66 -5.97
CA TRP A 101 16.48 -8.85 -7.01
C TRP A 101 17.66 -7.89 -6.88
N LEU A 102 17.40 -6.61 -6.60
CA LEU A 102 18.45 -5.59 -6.61
C LEU A 102 19.05 -5.35 -5.22
N LEU A 103 18.21 -5.35 -4.18
CA LEU A 103 18.58 -4.80 -2.88
C LEU A 103 18.90 -5.86 -1.83
N ARG A 104 18.45 -7.10 -2.03
CA ARG A 104 18.64 -8.22 -1.09
C ARG A 104 20.08 -8.39 -0.64
N THR A 105 21.04 -8.51 -1.56
CA THR A 105 22.46 -8.72 -1.20
C THR A 105 23.06 -7.55 -0.41
N SER A 106 22.70 -6.31 -0.76
CA SER A 106 23.20 -5.10 -0.09
C SER A 106 22.57 -4.89 1.29
N LEU A 107 21.25 -5.05 1.41
CA LEU A 107 20.52 -4.88 2.67
C LEU A 107 20.72 -6.03 3.65
N THR A 108 20.78 -7.28 3.17
CA THR A 108 21.05 -8.43 4.06
C THR A 108 22.45 -8.34 4.66
N ARG A 109 23.45 -7.80 3.94
CA ARG A 109 24.79 -7.55 4.50
C ARG A 109 24.79 -6.43 5.53
N ARG A 110 24.08 -5.33 5.30
CA ARG A 110 24.08 -4.14 6.16
C ARG A 110 23.14 -4.25 7.37
N PHE A 111 22.07 -5.04 7.27
CA PHE A 111 21.02 -5.18 8.29
C PHE A 111 20.71 -6.65 8.61
N SER A 112 21.74 -7.50 8.66
CA SER A 112 21.62 -8.96 8.87
C SER A 112 20.77 -9.34 10.09
N ARG A 113 20.99 -8.69 11.24
CA ARG A 113 20.25 -8.95 12.49
C ARG A 113 18.76 -8.66 12.38
N ARG A 114 18.37 -7.53 11.78
CA ARG A 114 16.96 -7.15 11.60
C ARG A 114 16.27 -8.01 10.54
N MET A 115 16.98 -8.35 9.46
CA MET A 115 16.45 -9.26 8.43
C MET A 115 16.16 -10.65 8.98
N ARG A 116 17.04 -11.18 9.85
CA ARG A 116 16.86 -12.48 10.50
C ARG A 116 15.66 -12.50 11.45
N GLN A 117 15.50 -11.44 12.25
CA GLN A 117 14.31 -11.26 13.09
C GLN A 117 13.02 -11.18 12.26
N PHE A 118 13.05 -10.49 11.12
CA PHE A 118 11.90 -10.45 10.20
C PHE A 118 11.63 -11.82 9.57
N ASP A 119 12.66 -12.54 9.13
CA ASP A 119 12.48 -13.89 8.59
C ASP A 119 11.84 -14.81 9.63
N GLU A 120 12.36 -14.84 10.86
CA GLU A 120 11.81 -15.59 11.99
C GLU A 120 10.35 -15.18 12.31
N LEU A 121 10.07 -13.87 12.33
CA LEU A 121 8.73 -13.36 12.57
C LEU A 121 7.75 -13.83 11.49
N PHE A 122 8.16 -13.96 10.23
CA PHE A 122 7.26 -14.27 9.11
C PHE A 122 7.36 -15.72 8.60
N GLN A 123 8.18 -16.59 9.20
CA GLN A 123 8.32 -18.00 8.80
C GLN A 123 6.98 -18.74 8.84
N GLU A 124 6.19 -18.52 9.89
CA GLU A 124 4.86 -19.12 10.03
C GLU A 124 3.75 -18.09 9.77
N GLN A 125 2.70 -18.51 9.05
CA GLN A 125 1.49 -17.71 8.82
C GLN A 125 1.76 -16.31 8.21
N THR A 126 2.68 -16.23 7.25
CA THR A 126 3.06 -14.97 6.59
C THR A 126 1.86 -14.13 6.13
N LEU A 127 0.82 -14.77 5.58
CA LEU A 127 -0.40 -14.08 5.12
C LEU A 127 -1.08 -13.32 6.26
N LEU A 128 -1.35 -14.00 7.38
CA LEU A 128 -1.99 -13.41 8.56
C LEU A 128 -1.15 -12.28 9.15
N LYS A 129 0.16 -12.46 9.24
CA LYS A 129 1.07 -11.44 9.77
C LYS A 129 1.16 -10.21 8.87
N VAL A 130 1.22 -10.40 7.55
CA VAL A 130 1.15 -9.29 6.59
C VAL A 130 -0.20 -8.58 6.72
N LEU A 131 -1.30 -9.33 6.78
CA LEU A 131 -2.64 -8.76 6.97
C LEU A 131 -2.72 -7.89 8.24
N MET A 132 -2.22 -8.39 9.38
CA MET A 132 -2.20 -7.66 10.65
C MET A 132 -1.37 -6.37 10.56
N VAL A 133 -0.18 -6.44 9.95
CA VAL A 133 0.67 -5.25 9.76
C VAL A 133 0.01 -4.22 8.84
N ARG A 134 -0.79 -4.65 7.86
CA ARG A 134 -1.54 -3.75 6.96
C ARG A 134 -2.75 -3.12 7.62
N LEU A 135 -3.41 -3.86 8.51
CA LEU A 135 -4.55 -3.37 9.30
C LEU A 135 -4.11 -2.37 10.36
N LEU A 136 -2.92 -2.55 10.93
CA LEU A 136 -2.30 -1.57 11.82
C LEU A 136 -1.80 -0.35 11.00
N PRO A 137 -2.29 0.87 11.24
CA PRO A 137 -1.93 2.07 10.48
C PRO A 137 -0.54 2.63 10.86
N VAL A 138 0.44 1.77 11.16
CA VAL A 138 1.66 2.16 11.91
C VAL A 138 2.95 2.06 11.06
N GLY A 139 2.87 1.78 9.76
CA GLY A 139 4.05 1.52 8.93
C GLY A 139 4.07 2.22 7.58
N SER A 140 5.26 2.65 7.15
CA SER A 140 5.51 3.01 5.75
C SER A 140 5.35 1.77 4.88
N ASN A 141 4.45 1.84 3.90
CA ASN A 141 4.19 0.78 2.92
C ASN A 141 5.48 0.42 2.15
N LEU A 142 6.25 1.43 1.76
CA LEU A 142 7.53 1.25 1.09
C LEU A 142 8.49 0.41 1.93
N ALA A 143 8.65 0.77 3.21
CA ALA A 143 9.55 0.06 4.11
C ALA A 143 9.14 -1.41 4.27
N THR A 144 7.85 -1.68 4.44
CA THR A 144 7.35 -3.06 4.58
C THR A 144 7.54 -3.87 3.30
N ASN A 145 7.28 -3.29 2.12
CA ASN A 145 7.49 -3.96 0.83
C ASN A 145 8.97 -4.25 0.57
N LEU A 146 9.85 -3.30 0.89
CA LEU A 146 11.29 -3.45 0.72
C LEU A 146 11.85 -4.54 1.65
N VAL A 147 11.47 -4.52 2.92
CA VAL A 147 11.85 -5.53 3.90
C VAL A 147 11.32 -6.91 3.49
N ALA A 148 10.05 -7.00 3.12
CA ALA A 148 9.45 -8.26 2.65
C ALA A 148 10.14 -8.79 1.37
N GLY A 149 10.54 -7.89 0.46
CA GLY A 149 11.27 -8.25 -0.75
C GLY A 149 12.69 -8.75 -0.48
N CYS A 150 13.40 -8.15 0.47
CA CYS A 150 14.75 -8.58 0.85
C CYS A 150 14.75 -9.85 1.72
N SER A 151 13.66 -10.11 2.42
CA SER A 151 13.45 -11.28 3.28
C SER A 151 13.20 -12.57 2.49
N GLY A 152 13.24 -13.72 3.17
CA GLY A 152 12.89 -15.05 2.66
C GLY A 152 11.40 -15.27 2.43
N ILE A 153 10.54 -14.26 2.63
CA ILE A 153 9.08 -14.37 2.51
C ILE A 153 8.65 -14.79 1.09
N ARG A 154 7.70 -15.75 1.03
CA ARG A 154 7.06 -16.17 -0.23
C ARG A 154 6.18 -15.04 -0.80
N PHE A 155 6.25 -14.84 -2.12
CA PHE A 155 5.50 -13.77 -2.81
C PHE A 155 3.98 -13.92 -2.68
N LEU A 156 3.44 -15.13 -2.91
CA LEU A 156 1.98 -15.35 -2.93
C LEU A 156 1.31 -15.00 -1.59
N PRO A 157 1.79 -15.48 -0.43
CA PRO A 157 1.26 -15.07 0.87
C PRO A 157 1.37 -13.56 1.14
N PHE A 158 2.47 -12.93 0.72
CA PHE A 158 2.66 -11.49 0.84
C PHE A 158 1.66 -10.70 -0.02
N LEU A 159 1.44 -11.13 -1.27
CA LEU A 159 0.51 -10.52 -2.20
C LEU A 159 -0.92 -10.63 -1.67
N ALA A 160 -1.37 -11.84 -1.34
CA ALA A 160 -2.70 -12.08 -0.82
C ALA A 160 -2.97 -11.31 0.48
N GLY A 161 -2.03 -11.36 1.43
CA GLY A 161 -2.14 -10.61 2.69
C GLY A 161 -2.14 -9.09 2.47
N SER A 162 -1.37 -8.59 1.50
CA SER A 162 -1.34 -7.16 1.18
C SER A 162 -2.63 -6.70 0.50
N THR A 163 -3.11 -7.43 -0.53
CA THR A 163 -4.36 -7.08 -1.22
C THR A 163 -5.54 -7.09 -0.26
N LEU A 164 -5.67 -8.15 0.56
CA LEU A 164 -6.74 -8.23 1.56
C LEU A 164 -6.60 -7.13 2.63
N GLY A 165 -5.39 -6.82 3.07
CA GLY A 165 -5.16 -5.76 4.06
C GLY A 165 -5.34 -4.35 3.49
N TYR A 166 -5.21 -4.18 2.18
CA TYR A 166 -5.46 -2.91 1.53
C TYR A 166 -6.94 -2.62 1.43
N LEU A 167 -7.77 -3.60 1.07
CA LEU A 167 -9.21 -3.42 0.80
C LEU A 167 -9.95 -2.57 1.84
N PRO A 168 -9.90 -2.85 3.17
CA PRO A 168 -10.64 -2.06 4.15
C PRO A 168 -10.21 -0.60 4.17
N GLN A 169 -8.89 -0.35 4.13
CA GLN A 169 -8.37 1.02 4.14
C GLN A 169 -8.67 1.75 2.84
N MET A 170 -8.52 1.09 1.68
CA MET A 170 -8.84 1.71 0.39
C MET A 170 -10.33 2.03 0.29
N LEU A 171 -11.19 1.16 0.83
CA LEU A 171 -12.65 1.37 0.86
C LEU A 171 -13.04 2.62 1.63
N VAL A 172 -12.50 2.80 2.83
CA VAL A 172 -12.82 3.96 3.67
C VAL A 172 -12.47 5.26 2.94
N PHE A 173 -11.26 5.38 2.40
CA PHE A 173 -10.82 6.59 1.70
C PHE A 173 -11.51 6.78 0.35
N ALA A 174 -11.81 5.71 -0.38
CA ALA A 174 -12.56 5.80 -1.63
C ALA A 174 -14.01 6.23 -1.40
N LEU A 175 -14.68 5.74 -0.35
CA LEU A 175 -16.01 6.22 0.03
C LEU A 175 -16.00 7.69 0.46
N ALA A 176 -14.95 8.13 1.17
CA ALA A 176 -14.79 9.55 1.51
C ALA A 176 -14.69 10.42 0.26
N GLY A 177 -13.86 10.00 -0.70
CA GLY A 177 -13.71 10.68 -1.99
C GLY A 177 -15.01 10.73 -2.78
N ALA A 178 -15.71 9.60 -2.86
CA ALA A 178 -16.98 9.46 -3.57
C ALA A 178 -18.07 10.36 -2.96
N GLY A 179 -18.23 10.34 -1.63
CA GLY A 179 -19.22 11.18 -0.94
C GLY A 179 -19.00 12.68 -1.17
N ILE A 180 -17.73 13.12 -1.24
CA ILE A 180 -17.40 14.51 -1.59
C ILE A 180 -17.68 14.79 -3.07
N GLY A 181 -17.40 13.85 -3.96
CA GLY A 181 -17.60 14.01 -5.42
C GLY A 181 -19.05 14.05 -5.85
N THR A 182 -19.91 13.27 -5.21
CA THR A 182 -21.34 13.22 -5.52
C THR A 182 -22.20 14.10 -4.60
N ALA A 183 -21.58 14.81 -3.65
CA ALA A 183 -22.26 15.52 -2.56
C ALA A 183 -23.30 14.64 -1.83
N ASP A 184 -23.01 13.34 -1.73
CA ASP A 184 -23.91 12.33 -1.15
C ASP A 184 -23.57 12.16 0.34
N GLU A 185 -24.42 12.74 1.20
CA GLU A 185 -24.29 12.69 2.65
C GLU A 185 -24.26 11.25 3.19
N TYR A 186 -24.91 10.30 2.52
CA TYR A 186 -24.93 8.90 2.95
C TYR A 186 -23.56 8.24 2.80
N GLN A 187 -22.90 8.41 1.66
CA GLN A 187 -21.56 7.86 1.43
C GLN A 187 -20.51 8.51 2.34
N LEU A 188 -20.64 9.82 2.59
CA LEU A 188 -19.76 10.53 3.51
C LEU A 188 -19.92 10.01 4.94
N THR A 189 -21.17 9.88 5.42
CA THR A 189 -21.47 9.36 6.76
C THR A 189 -21.00 7.92 6.92
N LEU A 190 -21.21 7.08 5.90
CA LEU A 190 -20.75 5.69 5.90
C LEU A 190 -19.21 5.61 5.96
N SER A 191 -18.49 6.44 5.20
CA SER A 191 -17.04 6.50 5.25
C SER A 191 -16.54 6.89 6.65
N VAL A 192 -17.11 7.92 7.25
CA VAL A 192 -16.77 8.36 8.61
C VAL A 192 -17.05 7.25 9.63
N ALA A 193 -18.21 6.60 9.55
CA ALA A 193 -18.57 5.49 10.43
C ALA A 193 -17.60 4.31 10.28
N LEU A 194 -17.25 3.92 9.06
CA LEU A 194 -16.27 2.86 8.78
C LEU A 194 -14.87 3.25 9.25
N PHE A 195 -14.47 4.52 9.12
CA PHE A 195 -13.18 5.01 9.62
C PHE A 195 -13.10 4.93 11.14
N ILE A 196 -14.17 5.33 11.84
CA ILE A 196 -14.26 5.23 13.31
C ILE A 196 -14.21 3.76 13.73
N LEU A 197 -14.98 2.89 13.07
CA LEU A 197 -15.03 1.47 13.38
C LEU A 197 -13.68 0.78 13.11
N ALA A 198 -13.03 1.07 11.98
CA ALA A 198 -11.70 0.57 11.66
C ALA A 198 -10.64 1.07 12.67
N SER A 199 -10.75 2.33 13.08
CA SER A 199 -9.86 2.92 14.11
C SER A 199 -10.09 2.28 15.48
N MET A 200 -11.34 2.03 15.87
CA MET A 200 -11.70 1.32 17.11
C MET A 200 -11.19 -0.12 17.10
N LEU A 201 -11.41 -0.86 16.01
CA LEU A 201 -10.89 -2.22 15.87
C LEU A 201 -9.36 -2.24 15.91
N GLY A 202 -8.70 -1.30 15.24
CA GLY A 202 -7.25 -1.12 15.31
C GLY A 202 -6.77 -0.85 16.74
N ALA A 203 -7.46 0.02 17.47
CA ALA A 203 -7.15 0.35 18.86
C ALA A 203 -7.40 -0.84 19.81
N LEU A 204 -8.49 -1.59 19.63
CA LEU A 204 -8.80 -2.79 20.43
C LEU A 204 -7.79 -3.92 20.17
N LEU A 205 -7.41 -4.14 18.91
CA LEU A 205 -6.36 -5.11 18.57
C LEU A 205 -5.01 -4.70 19.15
N TYR A 206 -4.67 -3.41 19.10
CA TYR A 206 -3.46 -2.89 19.74
C TYR A 206 -3.49 -3.08 21.26
N HIS A 207 -4.64 -2.81 21.90
CA HIS A 207 -4.80 -2.97 23.34
C HIS A 207 -4.74 -4.45 23.77
N ASN A 208 -5.37 -5.35 23.02
CA ASN A 208 -5.35 -6.80 23.30
C ASN A 208 -3.99 -7.43 23.04
N GLN A 209 -3.26 -6.98 22.02
CA GLN A 209 -1.87 -7.43 21.79
C GLN A 209 -0.96 -6.94 22.91
N ARG A 210 -1.07 -5.66 23.30
CA ARG A 210 -0.32 -5.10 24.43
C ARG A 210 -0.66 -5.80 25.75
N ALA A 211 -1.93 -6.14 25.98
CA ALA A 211 -2.37 -6.89 27.16
C ALA A 211 -1.79 -8.32 27.21
N ARG A 212 -1.69 -9.01 26.06
CA ARG A 212 -1.05 -10.33 25.99
C ARG A 212 0.47 -10.28 26.17
N THR A 213 1.13 -9.26 25.63
CA THR A 213 2.58 -9.05 25.84
C THR A 213 2.89 -8.75 27.30
N LEU A 214 2.05 -7.97 27.98
CA LEU A 214 2.17 -7.68 29.42
C LEU A 214 1.89 -8.93 30.28
N ALA A 215 0.86 -9.72 29.95
CA ALA A 215 0.55 -10.95 30.66
C ALA A 215 1.70 -11.99 30.59
N ASN A 216 2.35 -12.13 29.43
CA ASN A 216 3.50 -13.03 29.29
C ASN A 216 4.76 -12.50 29.99
N SER A 217 4.94 -11.17 30.10
CA SER A 217 6.08 -10.60 30.83
C SER A 217 5.99 -10.72 32.36
N VAL A 218 4.78 -10.94 32.88
CA VAL A 218 4.54 -11.15 34.32
C VAL A 218 4.67 -12.64 34.69
N SER A 219 4.48 -13.56 33.75
CA SER A 219 4.66 -15.01 33.97
C SER A 219 6.11 -15.49 33.85
N ASP A 220 7.02 -14.68 33.31
CA ASP A 220 8.46 -15.01 33.13
C ASP A 220 9.36 -14.52 34.30
N HIS A 221 8.78 -13.95 35.36
CA HIS A 221 9.49 -13.67 36.60
C HIS A 221 9.07 -14.70 37.68
N PRO A 222 9.96 -15.61 38.11
CA PRO A 222 9.69 -16.56 39.20
C PRO A 222 9.57 -15.86 40.55
#